data_AF-A0A948UUA5-F1
#
_entry.id   AF-A0A948UUA5-F1
#
_cell.length_a   1.000
_cell.length_b   1.000
_cell.length_c   1.000
_cell.angle_alpha   90.00
_cell.angle_beta   90.00
_cell.angle_gamma   90.00
#
_symmetry.space_group_name_H-M   'P 1'
#
loop_
_entity.id
_entity.type
_entity.pdbx_description
1 polymer ?
#
loop_
_entity_poly.entity_id
_entity_poly.type
_entity_poly.pdbx_seq_one_letter_code
_entity_poly.pdbx_strand_id
1 'polypeptide(L)'
;MSRTERKGTPTPVADLPGLIGQEIGVSRWITVDQARIDAFAEITEDRQFIHIDPVAAAQTPFGGTIAHGFLTLSLLSAMTYDAVPPLEGVVMGVNYGFDKLR
;
A
#
# COMPACT_ATOMS: atom_id res chain seq x y z
N MET A 1 -3.27 7.55 -17.91
CA MET A 1 -3.97 8.15 -16.75
C MET A 1 -3.10 9.28 -16.22
N SER A 2 -3.66 10.49 -16.15
CA SER A 2 -2.95 11.74 -15.90
C SER A 2 -2.39 11.82 -14.47
N ARG A 3 -1.24 12.47 -14.34
CA ARG A 3 -0.62 12.89 -13.08
C ARG A 3 -1.63 13.71 -12.25
N THR A 4 -1.81 13.34 -10.98
CA THR A 4 -2.20 14.20 -9.85
C THR A 4 -3.50 15.00 -9.95
N GLU A 5 -4.56 14.46 -9.36
CA GLU A 5 -5.44 15.26 -8.50
C GLU A 5 -5.45 14.60 -7.11
N ARG A 6 -4.34 14.78 -6.37
CA ARG A 6 -4.37 14.49 -4.94
C ARG A 6 -5.39 15.43 -4.30
N LYS A 7 -6.32 14.89 -3.52
CA LYS A 7 -7.34 15.70 -2.84
C LYS A 7 -6.68 16.55 -1.76
N GLY A 8 -7.19 17.76 -1.57
CA GLY A 8 -6.76 18.68 -0.51
C GLY A 8 -5.88 19.83 -1.00
N THR A 9 -5.82 20.88 -0.18
CA THR A 9 -4.97 22.05 -0.43
C THR A 9 -3.50 21.64 -0.32
N PRO A 10 -2.63 22.05 -1.25
CA PRO A 10 -1.19 21.87 -1.10
C PRO A 10 -0.71 22.36 0.27
N THR A 11 0.07 21.53 0.95
CA THR A 11 0.62 21.83 2.27
C THR A 11 2.11 22.17 2.14
N PRO A 12 2.57 23.33 2.63
CA PRO A 12 3.99 23.65 2.69
C PRO A 12 4.76 22.60 3.49
N VAL A 13 5.92 22.17 2.99
CA VAL A 13 6.77 21.20 3.71
C VAL A 13 7.17 21.71 5.10
N ALA A 14 7.33 23.02 5.25
CA ALA A 14 7.65 23.68 6.51
C ALA A 14 6.60 23.44 7.61
N ASP A 15 5.36 23.12 7.24
CA ASP A 15 4.24 22.96 8.19
C ASP A 15 4.13 21.51 8.71
N LEU A 16 4.80 20.54 8.05
CA LEU A 16 4.74 19.13 8.41
C LEU A 16 5.12 18.81 9.87
N PRO A 17 6.15 19.44 10.48
CA PRO A 17 6.46 19.19 11.89
C PRO A 17 5.28 19.49 12.83
N GLY A 18 4.43 20.45 12.49
CA GLY A 18 3.24 20.80 13.27
C GLY A 18 2.14 19.73 13.22
N LEU A 19 2.19 18.81 12.25
CA LEU A 19 1.21 17.74 12.05
C LEU A 19 1.60 16.43 12.75
N ILE A 20 2.73 16.37 13.45
CA ILE A 20 3.17 15.17 14.16
C ILE A 20 2.13 14.80 15.23
N GLY A 21 1.69 13.53 15.19
CA GLY A 21 0.67 13.01 16.11
C GLY A 21 -0.78 13.33 15.71
N GLN A 22 -1.00 14.04 14.60
CA GLN A 22 -2.34 14.34 14.08
C GLN A 22 -2.72 13.37 12.96
N GLU A 23 -4.01 13.09 12.84
CA GLU A 23 -4.53 12.41 11.65
C GLU A 23 -4.57 13.39 10.48
N ILE A 24 -3.82 13.11 9.42
CA ILE A 24 -3.71 13.96 8.22
C ILE A 24 -4.60 13.49 7.06
N GLY A 25 -5.25 12.35 7.22
CA GLY A 25 -6.20 11.79 6.27
C GLY A 25 -6.30 10.27 6.37
N VAL A 26 -7.34 9.73 5.74
CA VAL A 26 -7.65 8.30 5.69
C VAL A 26 -7.83 7.91 4.23
N SER A 27 -7.14 6.85 3.79
CA SER A 27 -7.29 6.36 2.42
C SER A 27 -8.67 5.75 2.23
N ARG A 28 -9.10 5.61 0.97
CA ARG A 28 -10.24 4.75 0.68
C ARG A 28 -9.92 3.29 1.02
N TRP A 29 -10.96 2.48 1.17
CA TRP A 29 -10.81 1.02 1.22
C TRP A 29 -10.31 0.47 -0.12
N ILE A 30 -9.42 -0.51 -0.05
CA ILE A 30 -8.94 -1.28 -1.20
C ILE A 30 -9.29 -2.74 -0.93
N THR A 31 -10.19 -3.30 -1.74
CA THR A 31 -10.47 -4.74 -1.70
C THR A 31 -9.28 -5.51 -2.25
N VAL A 32 -8.80 -6.46 -1.44
CA VAL A 32 -7.77 -7.43 -1.82
C VAL A 32 -8.45 -8.77 -2.01
N ASP A 33 -8.81 -9.07 -3.25
CA ASP A 33 -9.41 -10.34 -3.65
C ASP A 33 -8.36 -11.32 -4.18
N GLN A 34 -8.76 -12.57 -4.41
CA GLN A 34 -7.87 -13.61 -4.92
C GLN A 34 -7.23 -13.22 -6.27
N ALA A 35 -7.99 -12.59 -7.16
CA ALA A 35 -7.48 -12.17 -8.47
C ALA A 35 -6.31 -11.18 -8.35
N ARG A 36 -6.37 -10.24 -7.40
CA ARG A 36 -5.24 -9.34 -7.11
C ARG A 36 -4.04 -10.08 -6.50
N ILE A 37 -4.29 -11.05 -5.61
CA ILE A 37 -3.25 -11.86 -4.99
C ILE A 37 -2.53 -12.70 -6.07
N ASP A 38 -3.28 -13.36 -6.94
CA ASP A 38 -2.75 -14.17 -8.05
C ASP A 38 -1.94 -13.30 -9.01
N ALA A 39 -2.47 -12.14 -9.41
CA ALA A 39 -1.74 -11.21 -10.28
C ALA A 39 -0.42 -10.75 -9.65
N PHE A 40 -0.39 -10.54 -8.33
CA PHE A 40 0.84 -10.19 -7.62
C PHE A 40 1.85 -11.35 -7.61
N ALA A 41 1.38 -12.58 -7.40
CA ALA A 41 2.21 -13.78 -7.51
C ALA A 41 2.85 -13.93 -8.91
N GLU A 42 2.08 -13.65 -9.97
CA GLU A 42 2.56 -13.75 -11.34
C GLU A 42 3.65 -12.72 -11.66
N ILE A 43 3.47 -11.46 -11.27
CA ILE A 43 4.43 -10.38 -11.59
C ILE A 43 5.69 -10.42 -10.73
N THR A 44 5.60 -10.96 -9.50
CA THR A 44 6.74 -11.03 -8.57
C THR A 44 7.43 -12.39 -8.57
N GLU A 45 6.84 -13.36 -9.28
CA GLU A 45 7.25 -14.76 -9.31
C GLU A 45 7.15 -15.48 -7.95
N ASP A 46 6.54 -14.85 -6.94
CA ASP A 46 6.25 -15.45 -5.64
C ASP A 46 4.94 -16.24 -5.69
N ARG A 47 5.07 -17.51 -6.10
CA ARG A 47 3.97 -18.48 -6.22
C ARG A 47 3.85 -19.41 -5.01
N GLN A 48 4.19 -18.93 -3.82
CA GLN A 48 4.05 -19.75 -2.61
C GLN A 48 2.58 -20.18 -2.40
N PHE A 49 2.35 -21.47 -2.12
CA PHE A 49 1.00 -22.06 -2.14
C PHE A 49 0.00 -21.37 -1.20
N ILE A 50 0.47 -20.77 -0.10
CA ILE A 50 -0.36 -20.01 0.85
C ILE A 50 -1.06 -18.79 0.23
N HIS A 51 -0.61 -18.34 -0.95
CA HIS A 51 -1.17 -17.22 -1.67
C HIS A 51 -2.12 -17.66 -2.79
N ILE A 52 -1.82 -18.77 -3.48
CA ILE A 52 -2.44 -19.10 -4.78
C ILE A 52 -3.20 -20.43 -4.82
N ASP A 53 -3.08 -21.29 -3.80
CA ASP A 53 -3.75 -22.59 -3.74
C ASP A 53 -4.72 -22.63 -2.55
N PRO A 54 -6.03 -22.39 -2.76
CA PRO A 54 -7.02 -22.42 -1.69
C PRO A 54 -7.13 -23.77 -0.99
N VAL A 55 -6.90 -24.89 -1.69
CA VAL A 55 -7.03 -26.23 -1.12
C VAL A 55 -5.85 -26.51 -0.19
N ALA A 56 -4.63 -26.24 -0.64
CA ALA A 56 -3.44 -26.41 0.17
C ALA A 56 -3.37 -25.38 1.31
N ALA A 57 -3.72 -24.12 1.04
CA ALA A 57 -3.70 -23.06 2.05
C ALA A 57 -4.73 -23.30 3.18
N ALA A 58 -5.88 -23.90 2.87
CA ALA A 58 -6.87 -24.29 3.88
C ALA A 58 -6.34 -25.32 4.90
N GLN A 59 -5.29 -26.07 4.57
CA GLN A 59 -4.63 -27.02 5.49
C GLN A 59 -3.60 -26.35 6.41
N THR A 60 -3.36 -25.05 6.25
CA THR A 60 -2.43 -24.28 7.09
C THR A 60 -3.16 -23.62 8.26
N PRO A 61 -2.44 -23.09 9.27
CA PRO A 61 -3.06 -22.32 10.35
C PRO A 61 -3.85 -21.07 9.90
N PHE A 62 -3.70 -20.63 8.65
CA PHE A 62 -4.46 -19.50 8.11
C PHE A 62 -5.89 -19.86 7.68
N GLY A 63 -6.18 -21.15 7.45
CA GLY A 63 -7.52 -21.62 7.07
C GLY A 63 -7.99 -21.24 5.66
N GLY A 64 -7.12 -20.65 4.83
CA GLY A 64 -7.39 -20.24 3.46
C GLY A 64 -6.19 -19.49 2.88
N THR A 65 -6.32 -19.00 1.65
CA THR A 65 -5.30 -18.14 1.04
C THR A 65 -5.19 -16.82 1.79
N ILE A 66 -3.97 -16.28 1.84
CA ILE A 66 -3.68 -14.96 2.38
C ILE A 66 -2.95 -14.12 1.34
N ALA A 67 -3.08 -12.80 1.42
CA ALA A 67 -2.32 -11.90 0.55
C ALA A 67 -0.81 -11.95 0.86
N HIS A 68 0.03 -11.70 -0.14
CA HIS A 68 1.46 -11.47 0.06
C HIS A 68 1.70 -10.28 0.99
N GLY A 69 2.66 -10.40 1.91
CA GLY A 69 3.07 -9.26 2.73
C GLY A 69 3.55 -8.07 1.87
N PHE A 70 4.29 -8.35 0.80
CA PHE A 70 4.74 -7.33 -0.14
C PHE A 70 3.62 -6.72 -0.98
N LEU A 71 2.50 -7.43 -1.22
CA LEU A 71 1.32 -6.84 -1.84
C LEU A 71 0.73 -5.76 -0.91
N THR A 72 0.50 -6.10 0.36
CA THR A 72 0.01 -5.15 1.36
C THR A 72 0.91 -3.92 1.48
N LEU A 73 2.23 -4.12 1.55
CA LEU A 73 3.19 -3.03 1.60
C LEU A 73 3.14 -2.14 0.35
N SER A 74 3.03 -2.74 -0.83
CA SER A 74 2.99 -2.00 -2.11
C SER A 74 1.76 -1.09 -2.21
N LEU A 75 0.65 -1.44 -1.54
CA LEU A 75 -0.56 -0.62 -1.52
C LEU A 75 -0.39 0.70 -0.76
N LEU A 76 0.62 0.83 0.12
CA LEU A 76 0.89 2.08 0.85
C LEU A 76 1.12 3.27 -0.09
N SER A 77 1.69 3.03 -1.27
CA SER A 77 1.85 4.08 -2.29
C SER A 77 0.48 4.66 -2.69
N ALA A 78 -0.45 3.80 -3.10
CA ALA A 78 -1.81 4.22 -3.46
C ALA A 78 -2.55 4.86 -2.29
N MET A 79 -2.45 4.27 -1.09
CA MET A 79 -3.07 4.81 0.11
C MET A 79 -2.53 6.20 0.47
N THR A 80 -1.24 6.44 0.28
CA THR A 80 -0.62 7.76 0.50
C THR A 80 -1.18 8.80 -0.46
N TYR A 81 -1.40 8.45 -1.73
CA TYR A 81 -2.03 9.36 -2.69
C TYR A 81 -3.48 9.71 -2.34
N ASP A 82 -4.21 8.78 -1.72
CA ASP A 82 -5.59 9.00 -1.29
C ASP A 82 -5.68 9.80 0.02
N ALA A 83 -4.78 9.53 0.97
CA ALA A 83 -4.84 10.06 2.34
C ALA A 83 -4.06 11.36 2.55
N VAL A 84 -2.93 11.56 1.87
CA VAL A 84 -2.01 12.66 2.17
C VAL A 84 -2.18 13.79 1.14
N PRO A 85 -2.41 15.04 1.59
CA PRO A 85 -2.53 16.18 0.68
C PRO A 85 -1.25 16.37 -0.15
N PRO A 86 -1.34 17.05 -1.30
CA PRO A 86 -0.15 17.41 -2.05
C PRO A 86 0.80 18.26 -1.20
N LEU A 87 2.10 18.06 -1.36
CA LEU A 87 3.12 18.89 -0.70
C LEU A 87 3.65 19.93 -1.67
N GLU A 88 3.72 21.18 -1.23
CA GLU A 88 4.28 22.27 -2.04
C GLU A 88 5.78 22.09 -2.28
N GLY A 89 6.24 22.36 -3.49
CA GLY A 89 7.67 22.28 -3.85
C GLY A 89 8.24 20.85 -3.95
N VAL A 90 7.45 19.81 -3.67
CA VAL A 90 7.88 18.41 -3.79
C VAL A 90 7.66 17.88 -5.20
N VAL A 91 8.76 17.53 -5.88
CA VAL A 91 8.73 17.01 -7.25
C VAL A 91 8.69 15.49 -7.33
N MET A 92 9.20 14.79 -6.31
CA MET A 92 9.30 13.33 -6.25
C MET A 92 9.26 12.86 -4.79
N GLY A 93 8.63 11.71 -4.54
CA GLY A 93 8.75 10.96 -3.29
C GLY A 93 9.30 9.57 -3.58
N VAL A 94 10.10 9.04 -2.66
CA VAL A 94 10.68 7.70 -2.74
C VAL A 94 10.27 6.91 -1.50
N ASN A 95 9.84 5.66 -1.69
CA ASN A 95 9.59 4.74 -0.59
C ASN A 95 10.95 4.24 -0.07
N TYR A 96 11.27 4.57 1.18
CA TYR A 96 12.54 4.23 1.83
C TYR A 96 12.28 3.54 3.18
N GLY A 97 13.27 2.77 3.66
CA GLY A 97 13.22 2.14 4.99
C GLY A 97 12.85 0.65 4.99
N PHE A 98 13.08 -0.06 3.87
CA PHE A 98 12.85 -1.51 3.81
C PHE A 98 13.65 -2.30 4.86
N ASP A 99 14.80 -1.77 5.29
CA ASP A 99 15.64 -2.27 6.38
C ASP A 99 15.00 -2.15 7.77
N LYS A 100 13.88 -1.42 7.89
CA LYS A 100 13.17 -1.16 9.15
C LYS A 100 11.72 -1.64 9.16
N LEU A 101 11.30 -2.39 8.14
CA LEU A 101 9.98 -3.00 8.10
C LEU A 101 9.86 -4.08 9.19
N ARG A 102 8.67 -4.19 9.79
CA ARG A 102 8.35 -5.13 10.86
C ARG A 102 6.93 -5.64 10.74
#